data_AF-A0A239MYU9-F1
#
_entry.id   AF-A0A239MYU9-F1
#
_cell.length_a   1.000
_cell.length_b   1.000
_cell.length_c   1.000
_cell.angle_alpha   90.00
_cell.angle_beta   90.00
_cell.angle_gamma   90.00
#
_symmetry.space_group_name_H-M   'P 1'
#
loop_
_entity.id
_entity.type
_entity.pdbx_description
1 polymer ?
#
loop_
_entity_poly.entity_id
_entity_poly.type
_entity_poly.pdbx_seq_one_letter_code
_entity_poly.pdbx_strand_id
1 'polypeptide(L)'
;MLTEQIHRTHGVARWRLATTVEADVTYGGPFWTLKGVAELATTDHVVADVHRQHIKLTQPSGRAVEFDKASDVVTVTEPDGTVARLEHPRATFAGFTVESQWSLPQACYFQAYATWLYLIETFVFTYAGVEVTEAEPWEEDGERWQVLRVTFPSTIDVHSTTQLYYFDDAGDLVRLDYEPDLNGGAPTAHYQPERTTVDGASITTKHEIFVRNEDRTPDRSFMPISVDVANLTMR
;
A
#
# COMPACT_ATOMS: atom_id res chain seq x y z
N MET A 1 -24.01 5.89 8.25
CA MET A 1 -23.47 4.59 7.76
C MET A 1 -21.97 4.54 8.05
N LEU A 2 -21.37 3.36 8.26
CA LEU A 2 -19.95 3.24 8.63
C LEU A 2 -19.02 3.99 7.65
N THR A 3 -19.29 3.88 6.36
CA THR A 3 -18.55 4.59 5.30
C THR A 3 -18.58 6.11 5.45
N GLU A 4 -19.69 6.71 5.91
CA GLU A 4 -19.77 8.17 6.12
C GLU A 4 -18.94 8.63 7.32
N GLN A 5 -18.88 7.79 8.37
CA GLN A 5 -17.99 8.04 9.50
C GLN A 5 -16.54 7.98 9.06
N ILE A 6 -16.13 6.93 8.35
CA ILE A 6 -14.77 6.76 7.82
C ILE A 6 -14.40 7.93 6.92
N HIS A 7 -15.28 8.34 6.00
CA HIS A 7 -15.02 9.49 5.13
C HIS A 7 -14.77 10.79 5.90
N ARG A 8 -15.46 10.98 7.03
CA ARG A 8 -15.26 12.14 7.90
C ARG A 8 -13.96 12.01 8.69
N THR A 9 -13.70 10.86 9.32
CA THR A 9 -12.50 10.60 10.13
C THR A 9 -11.23 10.73 9.29
N HIS A 10 -11.23 10.21 8.07
CA HIS A 10 -10.08 10.27 7.15
C HIS A 10 -10.03 11.54 6.29
N GLY A 11 -10.97 12.47 6.45
CA GLY A 11 -10.89 13.79 5.82
C GLY A 11 -11.10 13.81 4.31
N VAL A 12 -12.04 13.03 3.78
CA VAL A 12 -12.31 12.93 2.33
C VAL A 12 -12.50 14.28 1.64
N ALA A 13 -13.02 15.30 2.35
CA ALA A 13 -13.13 16.65 1.82
C ALA A 13 -11.77 17.27 1.45
N ARG A 14 -10.72 17.05 2.27
CA ARG A 14 -9.36 17.49 1.97
C ARG A 14 -8.76 16.70 0.82
N TRP A 15 -8.95 15.38 0.82
CA TRP A 15 -8.47 14.50 -0.26
C TRP A 15 -9.00 14.90 -1.64
N ARG A 16 -10.28 15.29 -1.74
CA ARG A 16 -10.88 15.77 -3.00
C ARG A 16 -10.26 17.05 -3.55
N LEU A 17 -9.59 17.84 -2.70
CA LEU A 17 -8.92 19.08 -3.11
C LEU A 17 -7.42 18.86 -3.36
N ALA A 18 -6.86 17.78 -2.83
CA ALA A 18 -5.47 17.43 -3.01
C ALA A 18 -5.23 16.85 -4.41
N THR A 19 -4.11 17.23 -4.99
CA THR A 19 -3.62 16.75 -6.28
C THR A 19 -2.48 15.77 -6.10
N THR A 20 -1.60 16.01 -5.11
CA THR A 20 -0.45 15.15 -4.82
C THR A 20 -0.22 14.98 -3.33
N VAL A 21 0.27 13.80 -2.94
CA VAL A 21 0.89 13.53 -1.64
C VAL A 21 2.39 13.40 -1.84
N GLU A 22 3.17 14.07 -1.01
CA GLU A 22 4.62 14.01 -1.02
C GLU A 22 5.11 13.61 0.38
N ALA A 23 6.02 12.65 0.47
CA ALA A 23 6.53 12.13 1.74
C ALA A 23 7.88 11.44 1.58
N ASP A 24 8.59 11.26 2.68
CA ASP A 24 9.73 10.33 2.75
C ASP A 24 9.25 9.00 3.32
N VAL A 25 9.49 7.92 2.58
CA VAL A 25 8.97 6.58 2.90
C VAL A 25 10.14 5.62 3.10
N THR A 26 10.28 5.09 4.31
CA THR A 26 11.32 4.14 4.68
C THR A 26 10.79 2.72 4.65
N TYR A 27 11.45 1.85 3.89
CA TYR A 27 11.09 0.45 3.77
C TYR A 27 12.05 -0.43 4.58
N GLY A 28 11.48 -1.33 5.37
CA GLY A 28 12.23 -2.27 6.21
C GLY A 28 11.69 -3.69 6.14
N GLY A 29 12.24 -4.53 7.01
CA GLY A 29 11.92 -5.95 7.10
C GLY A 29 12.75 -6.85 6.17
N PRO A 30 12.79 -8.17 6.45
CA PRO A 30 13.61 -9.15 5.71
C PRO A 30 13.11 -9.46 4.30
N PHE A 31 11.89 -9.04 3.94
CA PHE A 31 11.27 -9.32 2.64
C PHE A 31 12.16 -8.95 1.45
N TRP A 32 12.77 -7.76 1.46
CA TRP A 32 13.59 -7.26 0.35
C TRP A 32 14.79 -8.17 0.06
N THR A 33 15.46 -8.65 1.11
CA THR A 33 16.56 -9.61 0.99
C THR A 33 16.07 -10.96 0.47
N LEU A 34 14.93 -11.46 0.98
CA LEU A 34 14.33 -12.71 0.51
C LEU A 34 13.96 -12.65 -0.98
N LYS A 35 13.58 -11.46 -1.48
CA LYS A 35 13.30 -11.23 -2.90
C LYS A 35 14.53 -10.97 -3.77
N GLY A 36 15.73 -10.90 -3.18
CA GLY A 36 16.99 -10.66 -3.89
C GLY A 36 17.23 -9.20 -4.27
N VAL A 37 16.55 -8.27 -3.61
CA VAL A 37 16.55 -6.81 -3.90
C VAL A 37 16.73 -6.00 -2.61
N ALA A 38 17.66 -6.43 -1.76
CA ALA A 38 17.91 -5.82 -0.45
C ALA A 38 18.20 -4.31 -0.52
N GLU A 39 18.72 -3.83 -1.65
CA GLU A 39 18.99 -2.43 -1.93
C GLU A 39 17.74 -1.54 -1.95
N LEU A 40 16.53 -2.11 -2.05
CA LEU A 40 15.27 -1.35 -1.98
C LEU A 40 14.81 -1.07 -0.55
N ALA A 41 15.41 -1.71 0.46
CA ALA A 41 15.19 -1.38 1.87
C ALA A 41 15.92 -0.07 2.23
N THR A 42 15.39 1.05 1.75
CA THR A 42 15.94 2.39 1.94
C THR A 42 14.83 3.41 2.21
N THR A 43 15.19 4.70 2.30
CA THR A 43 14.23 5.80 2.44
C THR A 43 14.09 6.53 1.12
N ASP A 44 12.95 6.38 0.46
CA ASP A 44 12.65 7.05 -0.80
C ASP A 44 11.91 8.36 -0.55
N HIS A 45 12.23 9.38 -1.33
CA HIS A 45 11.37 10.54 -1.47
C HIS A 45 10.29 10.26 -2.51
N VAL A 46 9.02 10.40 -2.13
CA VAL A 46 7.87 9.92 -2.89
C VAL A 46 6.93 11.07 -3.24
N VAL A 47 6.45 11.08 -4.48
CA VAL A 47 5.35 11.95 -4.94
C VAL A 47 4.29 11.08 -5.61
N ALA A 48 3.08 11.07 -5.06
CA ALA A 48 1.94 10.28 -5.52
C ALA A 48 0.80 11.18 -6.00
N ASP A 49 0.22 10.88 -7.17
CA ASP A 49 -1.00 11.52 -7.68
C ASP A 49 -2.23 11.01 -6.90
N VAL A 50 -3.10 11.93 -6.48
CA VAL A 50 -4.27 11.63 -5.62
C VAL A 50 -5.48 11.17 -6.42
N HIS A 51 -5.49 11.27 -7.74
CA HIS A 51 -6.65 10.94 -8.57
C HIS A 51 -6.35 9.88 -9.64
N ARG A 52 -5.09 9.52 -9.80
CA ARG A 52 -4.61 8.45 -10.68
C ARG A 52 -3.58 7.63 -9.93
N GLN A 53 -3.50 6.33 -10.23
CA GLN A 53 -2.41 5.50 -9.74
C GLN A 53 -1.14 5.80 -10.52
N HIS A 54 -0.52 6.93 -10.18
CA HIS A 54 0.74 7.42 -10.69
C HIS A 54 1.61 7.86 -9.52
N ILE A 55 2.86 7.43 -9.51
CA ILE A 55 3.77 7.68 -8.40
C ILE A 55 5.21 7.71 -8.89
N LYS A 56 6.00 8.60 -8.28
CA LYS A 56 7.44 8.67 -8.46
C LYS A 56 8.14 8.49 -7.11
N LEU A 57 9.16 7.63 -7.08
CA LEU A 57 10.03 7.39 -5.95
C LEU A 57 11.45 7.78 -6.35
N THR A 58 12.14 8.54 -5.52
CA THR A 58 13.53 8.96 -5.73
C THR A 58 14.36 8.46 -4.56
N GLN A 59 15.29 7.55 -4.84
CA GLN A 59 16.11 6.91 -3.82
C GLN A 59 17.35 7.74 -3.52
N PRO A 60 17.98 7.59 -2.33
CA PRO A 60 19.21 8.30 -1.99
C PRO A 60 20.39 7.96 -2.91
N SER A 61 20.36 6.79 -3.54
CA SER A 61 21.34 6.38 -4.56
C SER A 61 21.30 7.26 -5.82
N GLY A 62 20.22 8.00 -6.03
CA GLY A 62 19.91 8.72 -7.27
C GLY A 62 19.01 7.93 -8.24
N ARG A 63 18.66 6.69 -7.91
CA ARG A 63 17.70 5.91 -8.70
C ARG A 63 16.32 6.56 -8.62
N ALA A 64 15.65 6.65 -9.76
CA ALA A 64 14.26 7.08 -9.84
C ALA A 64 13.37 5.94 -10.35
N VAL A 65 12.25 5.70 -9.67
CA VAL A 65 11.21 4.77 -10.08
C VAL A 65 9.96 5.58 -10.39
N GLU A 66 9.33 5.33 -11.53
CA GLU A 66 8.05 5.91 -11.90
C GLU A 66 7.11 4.81 -12.36
N PHE A 67 5.93 4.74 -11.75
CA PHE A 67 4.87 3.82 -12.15
C PHE A 67 3.62 4.63 -12.52
N ASP A 68 3.05 4.30 -13.67
CA ASP A 68 1.78 4.83 -14.15
C ASP A 68 0.86 3.68 -14.57
N LYS A 69 -0.27 3.52 -13.87
CA LYS A 69 -1.24 2.48 -14.19
C LYS A 69 -1.94 2.73 -15.54
N ALA A 70 -2.10 3.98 -15.96
CA ALA A 70 -2.81 4.30 -17.19
C ALA A 70 -2.04 3.82 -18.43
N SER A 71 -0.71 3.93 -18.40
CA SER A 71 0.17 3.32 -19.41
C SER A 71 0.58 1.88 -19.08
N ASP A 72 0.36 1.44 -17.83
CA ASP A 72 0.69 0.12 -17.29
C ASP A 72 2.19 -0.21 -17.40
N VAL A 73 3.02 0.78 -17.05
CA VAL A 73 4.48 0.70 -17.15
C VAL A 73 5.12 1.16 -15.84
N VAL A 74 6.12 0.41 -15.37
CA VAL A 74 7.13 0.92 -14.43
C VAL A 74 8.42 1.25 -15.19
N THR A 75 9.00 2.41 -14.89
CA THR A 75 10.29 2.85 -15.41
C THR A 75 11.25 3.00 -14.24
N VAL A 76 12.43 2.37 -14.34
CA VAL A 76 13.53 2.50 -13.39
C VAL A 76 14.69 3.19 -14.10
N THR A 77 15.10 4.35 -13.59
CA THR A 77 16.23 5.12 -14.10
C THR A 77 17.34 5.08 -13.07
N GLU A 78 18.48 4.52 -13.44
CA GLU A 78 19.68 4.47 -12.60
C GLU A 78 20.44 5.81 -12.64
N PRO A 79 21.32 6.10 -11.66
CA PRO A 79 22.07 7.36 -11.58
C PRO A 79 22.96 7.65 -12.80
N ASP A 80 23.39 6.61 -13.52
CA ASP A 80 24.19 6.74 -14.75
C ASP A 80 23.34 7.04 -16.00
N GLY A 81 22.02 7.14 -15.85
CA GLY A 81 21.06 7.39 -16.92
C GLY A 81 20.56 6.12 -17.61
N THR A 82 20.97 4.93 -17.18
CA THR A 82 20.42 3.67 -17.68
C THR A 82 18.95 3.56 -17.32
N VAL A 83 18.11 3.21 -18.30
CA VAL A 83 16.66 3.09 -18.13
C VAL A 83 16.22 1.65 -18.39
N ALA A 84 15.54 1.06 -17.42
CA ALA A 84 14.78 -0.18 -17.59
C ALA A 84 13.28 0.14 -17.55
N ARG A 85 12.51 -0.45 -18.49
CA ARG A 85 11.06 -0.34 -18.53
C ARG A 85 10.45 -1.73 -18.45
N LEU A 86 9.40 -1.88 -17.65
CA LEU A 86 8.62 -3.11 -17.59
C LEU A 86 7.17 -2.77 -17.88
N GLU A 87 6.70 -3.20 -19.05
CA GLU A 87 5.32 -3.08 -19.49
C GLU A 87 4.50 -4.26 -18.94
N HIS A 88 3.25 -4.00 -18.58
CA HIS A 88 2.34 -5.00 -17.99
C HIS A 88 2.97 -5.74 -16.79
N PRO A 89 3.54 -5.00 -15.81
CA PRO A 89 4.41 -5.58 -14.78
C PRO A 89 3.70 -6.68 -13.98
N ARG A 90 2.41 -6.54 -13.69
CA ARG A 90 1.60 -7.54 -12.98
C ARG A 90 1.61 -8.92 -13.66
N ALA A 91 1.56 -8.96 -14.99
CA ALA A 91 1.55 -10.23 -15.73
C ALA A 91 2.87 -11.01 -15.59
N THR A 92 3.96 -10.33 -15.25
CA THR A 92 5.29 -10.95 -15.12
C THR A 92 5.46 -11.79 -13.85
N PHE A 93 4.53 -11.71 -12.91
CA PHE A 93 4.50 -12.50 -11.68
C PHE A 93 3.73 -13.82 -11.84
N ALA A 94 3.24 -14.14 -13.03
CA ALA A 94 2.48 -15.37 -13.26
C ALA A 94 3.29 -16.61 -12.84
N GLY A 95 2.75 -17.38 -11.90
CA GLY A 95 3.39 -18.58 -11.34
C GLY A 95 4.42 -18.32 -10.23
N PHE A 96 4.56 -17.09 -9.76
CA PHE A 96 5.49 -16.77 -8.67
C PHE A 96 4.92 -17.22 -7.32
N THR A 97 5.82 -17.68 -6.46
CA THR A 97 5.57 -18.10 -5.08
C THR A 97 6.25 -17.17 -4.09
N VAL A 98 6.08 -17.42 -2.80
CA VAL A 98 6.76 -16.66 -1.73
C VAL A 98 8.29 -16.77 -1.78
N GLU A 99 8.83 -17.85 -2.33
CA GLU A 99 10.28 -18.10 -2.50
C GLU A 99 10.85 -17.50 -3.78
N SER A 100 10.00 -17.07 -4.71
CA SER A 100 10.46 -16.54 -5.99
C SER A 100 11.19 -15.21 -5.80
N GLN A 101 12.41 -15.12 -6.32
CA GLN A 101 13.18 -13.88 -6.42
C GLN A 101 12.62 -12.99 -7.52
N TRP A 102 12.81 -11.67 -7.36
CA TRP A 102 12.27 -10.69 -8.28
C TRP A 102 13.40 -9.95 -8.98
N SER A 103 13.17 -9.61 -10.26
CA SER A 103 14.02 -8.61 -10.91
C SER A 103 13.81 -7.23 -10.27
N LEU A 104 14.80 -6.35 -10.41
CA LEU A 104 14.71 -4.99 -9.88
C LEU A 104 13.45 -4.24 -10.39
N PRO A 105 13.11 -4.22 -11.70
CA PRO A 105 11.88 -3.56 -12.15
C PRO A 105 10.59 -4.16 -11.56
N GLN A 106 10.52 -5.47 -11.35
CA GLN A 106 9.38 -6.11 -10.69
C GLN A 106 9.23 -5.63 -9.24
N ALA A 107 10.33 -5.61 -8.49
CA ALA A 107 10.31 -5.13 -7.11
C ALA A 107 10.01 -3.64 -7.00
N CYS A 108 10.55 -2.81 -7.90
CA CYS A 108 10.23 -1.39 -7.99
C CYS A 108 8.75 -1.16 -8.34
N TYR A 109 8.15 -1.97 -9.21
CA TYR A 109 6.70 -1.92 -9.45
C TYR A 109 5.91 -2.24 -8.18
N PHE A 110 6.27 -3.33 -7.47
CA PHE A 110 5.62 -3.70 -6.22
C PHE A 110 5.69 -2.59 -5.18
N GLN A 111 6.90 -2.05 -4.97
CA GLN A 111 7.13 -0.92 -4.08
C GLN A 111 6.26 0.28 -4.48
N ALA A 112 6.23 0.64 -5.75
CA ALA A 112 5.50 1.80 -6.24
C ALA A 112 3.98 1.71 -6.01
N TYR A 113 3.32 0.64 -6.47
CA TYR A 113 1.85 0.56 -6.31
C TYR A 113 1.45 0.37 -4.84
N ALA A 114 2.24 -0.37 -4.05
CA ALA A 114 1.98 -0.57 -2.62
C ALA A 114 2.09 0.76 -1.87
N THR A 115 3.16 1.53 -2.09
CA THR A 115 3.33 2.85 -1.47
C THR A 115 2.23 3.82 -1.89
N TRP A 116 1.80 3.79 -3.15
CA TRP A 116 0.66 4.59 -3.58
C TRP A 116 -0.60 4.26 -2.77
N LEU A 117 -0.91 2.97 -2.56
CA LEU A 117 -2.05 2.56 -1.74
C LEU A 117 -1.92 2.99 -0.28
N TYR A 118 -0.72 2.94 0.27
CA TYR A 118 -0.46 3.32 1.67
C TYR A 118 -0.60 4.82 1.89
N LEU A 119 -0.26 5.63 0.88
CA LEU A 119 -0.43 7.08 0.96
C LEU A 119 -1.87 7.53 0.70
N ILE A 120 -2.59 6.90 -0.24
CA ILE A 120 -3.97 7.26 -0.59
C ILE A 120 -5.00 6.66 0.39
N GLU A 121 -4.67 5.54 1.02
CA GLU A 121 -5.47 4.87 2.05
C GLU A 121 -6.95 4.66 1.70
N THR A 122 -7.85 5.06 2.60
CA THR A 122 -9.31 4.92 2.51
C THR A 122 -9.92 5.85 1.48
N PHE A 123 -9.19 6.87 1.00
CA PHE A 123 -9.72 7.73 -0.07
C PHE A 123 -9.94 6.94 -1.36
N VAL A 124 -9.19 5.86 -1.57
CA VAL A 124 -9.37 4.95 -2.72
C VAL A 124 -10.79 4.38 -2.79
N PHE A 125 -11.51 4.28 -1.66
CA PHE A 125 -12.89 3.77 -1.63
C PHE A 125 -13.87 4.65 -2.39
N THR A 126 -13.49 5.91 -2.64
CA THR A 126 -14.32 6.87 -3.39
C THR A 126 -14.15 6.75 -4.90
N TYR A 127 -13.23 5.90 -5.37
CA TYR A 127 -12.88 5.82 -6.79
C TYR A 127 -13.94 5.03 -7.56
N ALA A 128 -14.09 5.38 -8.84
CA ALA A 128 -15.06 4.73 -9.71
C ALA A 128 -14.80 3.21 -9.80
N GLY A 129 -15.85 2.42 -9.57
CA GLY A 129 -15.80 0.95 -9.65
C GLY A 129 -15.32 0.26 -8.37
N VAL A 130 -14.93 1.00 -7.33
CA VAL A 130 -14.65 0.40 -6.02
C VAL A 130 -15.95 0.11 -5.29
N GLU A 131 -16.14 -1.15 -4.91
CA GLU A 131 -17.32 -1.60 -4.18
C GLU A 131 -16.97 -1.80 -2.69
N VAL A 132 -17.80 -1.24 -1.82
CA VAL A 132 -17.60 -1.30 -0.37
C VAL A 132 -18.86 -1.86 0.28
N THR A 133 -18.69 -2.94 1.04
CA THR A 133 -19.76 -3.59 1.80
C THR A 133 -19.32 -3.86 3.23
N GLU A 134 -20.19 -3.70 4.21
CA GLU A 134 -19.91 -4.12 5.58
C GLU A 134 -19.78 -5.65 5.66
N ALA A 135 -18.87 -6.12 6.50
CA ALA A 135 -18.64 -7.53 6.81
C ALA A 135 -18.79 -7.76 8.32
N GLU A 136 -18.72 -9.03 8.74
CA GLU A 136 -18.81 -9.37 10.17
C GLU A 136 -17.71 -8.65 10.98
N PRO A 137 -18.07 -8.00 12.10
CA PRO A 137 -17.11 -7.40 13.00
C PRO A 137 -16.07 -8.39 13.50
N TRP A 138 -14.89 -7.87 13.82
CA TRP A 138 -13.76 -8.65 14.31
C TRP A 138 -13.46 -8.32 15.76
N GLU A 139 -13.03 -9.32 16.53
CA GLU A 139 -12.58 -9.13 17.91
C GLU A 139 -11.11 -9.51 18.00
N GLU A 140 -10.30 -8.59 18.52
CA GLU A 140 -8.86 -8.76 18.69
C GLU A 140 -8.41 -8.03 19.95
N ASP A 141 -7.67 -8.72 20.82
CA ASP A 141 -7.08 -8.14 22.03
C ASP A 141 -8.07 -7.36 22.94
N GLY A 142 -9.35 -7.75 22.91
CA GLY A 142 -10.43 -7.11 23.70
C GLY A 142 -11.05 -5.88 23.04
N GLU A 143 -10.60 -5.52 21.83
CA GLU A 143 -11.22 -4.53 20.97
C GLU A 143 -12.19 -5.18 19.99
N ARG A 144 -13.20 -4.41 19.57
CA ARG A 144 -14.14 -4.81 18.53
C ARG A 144 -13.99 -3.84 17.35
N TRP A 145 -13.65 -4.36 16.19
CA TRP A 145 -13.47 -3.57 14.98
C TRP A 145 -14.60 -3.78 14.00
N GLN A 146 -15.06 -2.70 13.39
CA GLN A 146 -15.96 -2.72 12.25
C GLN A 146 -15.18 -3.08 10.99
N VAL A 147 -15.75 -3.94 10.13
CA VAL A 147 -15.03 -4.46 8.96
C VAL A 147 -15.73 -4.06 7.68
N LEU A 148 -14.95 -3.50 6.75
CA LEU A 148 -15.36 -3.29 5.37
C LEU A 148 -14.70 -4.33 4.47
N ARG A 149 -15.50 -5.01 3.67
CA ARG A 149 -15.03 -5.75 2.50
C ARG A 149 -15.00 -4.80 1.31
N VAL A 150 -13.82 -4.62 0.73
CA VAL A 150 -13.60 -3.72 -0.41
C VAL A 150 -13.20 -4.57 -1.62
N THR A 151 -13.92 -4.38 -2.72
CA THR A 151 -13.62 -5.03 -4.01
C THR A 151 -13.19 -3.97 -5.02
N PHE A 152 -11.97 -4.13 -5.54
CA PHE A 152 -11.36 -3.16 -6.45
C PHE A 152 -11.61 -3.51 -7.92
N PRO A 153 -11.80 -2.51 -8.79
CA PRO A 153 -11.82 -2.72 -10.23
C PRO A 153 -10.40 -3.00 -10.74
N SER A 154 -10.29 -3.63 -11.91
CA SER A 154 -8.99 -3.88 -12.57
C SER A 154 -8.26 -2.61 -13.02
N THR A 155 -8.90 -1.44 -12.92
CA THR A 155 -8.32 -0.13 -13.24
C THR A 155 -7.36 0.38 -12.16
N ILE A 156 -7.24 -0.30 -11.02
CA ILE A 156 -6.32 0.04 -9.93
C ILE A 156 -5.55 -1.23 -9.54
N ASP A 157 -4.23 -1.18 -9.58
CA ASP A 157 -3.41 -2.30 -9.13
C ASP A 157 -3.37 -2.35 -7.60
N VAL A 158 -3.78 -3.48 -7.05
CA VAL A 158 -3.86 -3.71 -5.59
C VAL A 158 -3.20 -5.02 -5.18
N HIS A 159 -3.13 -5.30 -3.87
CA HIS A 159 -2.57 -6.57 -3.39
C HIS A 159 -3.42 -7.75 -3.85
N SER A 160 -4.73 -7.69 -3.58
CA SER A 160 -5.74 -8.64 -4.07
C SER A 160 -7.02 -7.91 -4.44
N THR A 161 -7.80 -8.50 -5.36
CA THR A 161 -9.05 -7.90 -5.86
C THR A 161 -10.05 -7.61 -4.73
N THR A 162 -10.15 -8.51 -3.74
CA THR A 162 -10.95 -8.30 -2.54
C THR A 162 -10.04 -8.26 -1.32
N GLN A 163 -10.29 -7.28 -0.44
CA GLN A 163 -9.54 -7.06 0.80
C GLN A 163 -10.50 -6.72 1.93
N LEU A 164 -10.10 -6.95 3.18
CA LEU A 164 -10.84 -6.49 4.35
C LEU A 164 -10.09 -5.34 5.01
N TYR A 165 -10.81 -4.32 5.43
CA TYR A 165 -10.31 -3.14 6.13
C TYR A 165 -11.03 -3.03 7.47
N TYR A 166 -10.27 -2.84 8.54
CA TYR A 166 -10.76 -2.89 9.92
C TYR A 166 -10.65 -1.51 10.55
N PHE A 167 -11.74 -1.07 11.15
CA PHE A 167 -11.88 0.25 11.75
C PHE A 167 -12.24 0.11 13.22
N ASP A 168 -11.57 0.86 14.07
CA ASP A 168 -11.95 0.97 15.47
C ASP A 168 -13.24 1.78 15.66
N ASP A 169 -13.67 1.97 16.91
CA ASP A 169 -14.87 2.74 17.24
C ASP A 169 -14.77 4.23 16.85
N ALA A 170 -13.56 4.78 16.73
CA ALA A 170 -13.33 6.16 16.24
C ALA A 170 -13.48 6.24 14.71
N GLY A 171 -13.49 5.11 14.01
CA GLY A 171 -13.51 5.02 12.55
C GLY A 171 -12.11 5.15 11.95
N ASP A 172 -11.09 4.92 12.76
CA ASP A 172 -9.69 4.93 12.37
C ASP A 172 -9.32 3.56 11.78
N LEU A 173 -8.72 3.54 10.59
CA LEU A 173 -8.24 2.29 9.97
C LEU A 173 -7.07 1.70 10.78
N VAL A 174 -7.23 0.50 11.33
CA VAL A 174 -6.22 -0.13 12.21
C VAL A 174 -5.55 -1.36 11.59
N ARG A 175 -6.22 -2.00 10.63
CA ARG A 175 -5.73 -3.21 9.98
C ARG A 175 -6.32 -3.37 8.57
N LEU A 176 -5.57 -4.05 7.70
CA LEU A 176 -6.05 -4.63 6.46
C LEU A 176 -5.68 -6.10 6.38
N ASP A 177 -6.50 -6.84 5.65
CA ASP A 177 -6.29 -8.25 5.34
C ASP A 177 -6.39 -8.49 3.84
N TYR A 178 -5.36 -9.12 3.28
CA TYR A 178 -5.25 -9.41 1.85
C TYR A 178 -4.34 -10.62 1.59
N GLU A 179 -4.37 -11.11 0.36
CA GLU A 179 -3.54 -12.22 -0.13
C GLU A 179 -2.87 -11.75 -1.43
N PRO A 180 -1.63 -11.22 -1.38
CA PRO A 180 -1.04 -10.50 -2.50
C PRO A 180 -0.83 -11.44 -3.70
N ASP A 181 -1.49 -11.12 -4.82
CA ASP A 181 -1.45 -11.88 -6.07
C ASP A 181 -0.01 -12.08 -6.58
N LEU A 182 0.84 -11.07 -6.38
CA LEU A 182 2.21 -11.05 -6.88
C LEU A 182 3.19 -11.90 -6.06
N ASN A 183 2.79 -12.32 -4.86
CA ASN A 183 3.64 -13.04 -3.91
C ASN A 183 3.02 -14.38 -3.49
N GLY A 184 2.43 -15.09 -4.46
CA GLY A 184 1.87 -16.42 -4.24
C GLY A 184 0.67 -16.48 -3.29
N GLY A 185 0.00 -15.34 -3.05
CA GLY A 185 -1.20 -15.30 -2.21
C GLY A 185 -0.96 -15.52 -0.72
N ALA A 186 0.23 -15.21 -0.20
CA ALA A 186 0.54 -15.36 1.22
C ALA A 186 -0.44 -14.54 2.11
N PRO A 187 -1.29 -15.19 2.94
CA PRO A 187 -2.24 -14.48 3.78
C PRO A 187 -1.52 -13.43 4.65
N THR A 188 -2.01 -12.20 4.59
CA THR A 188 -1.33 -11.04 5.18
C THR A 188 -2.27 -10.30 6.13
N ALA A 189 -1.75 -9.94 7.30
CA ALA A 189 -2.36 -9.02 8.27
C ALA A 189 -1.47 -7.77 8.35
N HIS A 190 -1.98 -6.65 7.88
CA HIS A 190 -1.26 -5.38 7.76
C HIS A 190 -1.81 -4.37 8.76
N TYR A 191 -1.04 -4.04 9.80
CA TYR A 191 -1.42 -3.12 10.86
C TYR A 191 -0.96 -1.70 10.60
N GLN A 192 -1.73 -0.73 11.11
CA GLN A 192 -1.50 0.70 10.96
C GLN A 192 -1.54 1.42 12.32
N PRO A 193 -0.53 1.19 13.17
CA PRO A 193 -0.53 1.63 14.58
C PRO A 193 -0.36 3.15 14.77
N GLU A 194 0.17 3.87 13.79
CA GLU A 194 0.46 5.30 13.91
C GLU A 194 -0.06 6.05 12.69
N ARG A 195 -0.62 7.24 12.93
CA ARG A 195 -1.15 8.13 11.88
C ARG A 195 -0.86 9.58 12.22
N THR A 196 -0.90 10.41 11.19
CA THR A 196 -0.85 11.87 11.31
C THR A 196 -2.03 12.49 10.56
N THR A 197 -2.25 13.78 10.79
CA THR A 197 -3.24 14.57 10.05
C THR A 197 -2.55 15.70 9.31
N VAL A 198 -2.77 15.80 8.00
CA VAL A 198 -2.27 16.89 7.17
C VAL A 198 -3.45 17.62 6.56
N ASP A 199 -3.63 18.89 6.94
CA ASP A 199 -4.74 19.74 6.50
C ASP A 199 -6.14 19.09 6.65
N GLY A 200 -6.30 18.24 7.67
CA GLY A 200 -7.56 17.53 7.95
C GLY A 200 -7.72 16.18 7.25
N ALA A 201 -6.76 15.73 6.44
CA ALA A 201 -6.70 14.35 5.94
C ALA A 201 -5.86 13.47 6.88
N SER A 202 -6.41 12.33 7.29
CA SER A 202 -5.69 11.36 8.12
C SER A 202 -4.92 10.40 7.22
N ILE A 203 -3.63 10.17 7.54
CA ILE A 203 -2.73 9.28 6.81
C ILE A 203 -1.90 8.48 7.81
N THR A 204 -1.82 7.16 7.64
CA THR A 204 -0.96 6.26 8.39
C THR A 204 0.50 6.61 8.17
N THR A 205 1.26 6.64 9.26
CA THR A 205 2.70 6.90 9.24
C THR A 205 3.53 5.68 9.54
N LYS A 206 2.90 4.58 9.98
CA LYS A 206 3.58 3.33 10.28
C LYS A 206 2.76 2.13 9.85
N HIS A 207 3.40 1.22 9.14
CA HIS A 207 2.83 0.02 8.59
C HIS A 207 3.62 -1.19 9.07
N GLU A 208 2.93 -2.15 9.67
CA GLU A 208 3.53 -3.40 10.15
C GLU A 208 2.84 -4.59 9.47
N ILE A 209 3.56 -5.28 8.60
CA ILE A 209 2.99 -6.33 7.75
C ILE A 209 3.44 -7.70 8.28
N PHE A 210 2.48 -8.52 8.68
CA PHE A 210 2.68 -9.86 9.21
C PHE A 210 2.05 -10.92 8.30
N VAL A 211 2.54 -12.14 8.39
CA VAL A 211 1.80 -13.31 7.88
C VAL A 211 0.57 -13.51 8.75
N ARG A 212 -0.54 -13.91 8.13
CA ARG A 212 -1.81 -14.17 8.80
C ARG A 212 -2.06 -15.68 8.86
N ASN A 213 -2.44 -16.17 10.04
CA ASN A 213 -2.84 -17.56 10.26
C ASN A 213 -4.21 -17.85 9.62
N GLU A 214 -4.58 -19.13 9.51
CA GLU A 214 -5.88 -19.55 8.97
C GLU A 214 -7.07 -19.01 9.79
N ASP A 215 -6.91 -18.87 11.10
CA ASP A 215 -7.90 -18.28 12.01
C ASP A 215 -7.95 -16.75 11.95
N ARG A 216 -7.21 -16.14 11.00
CA ARG A 216 -7.02 -14.72 10.78
C ARG A 216 -6.22 -13.98 11.86
N THR A 217 -5.66 -14.64 12.87
CA THR A 217 -4.72 -13.98 13.77
C THR A 217 -3.38 -13.70 13.07
N PRO A 218 -2.63 -12.66 13.46
CA PRO A 218 -1.29 -12.43 12.92
C PRO A 218 -0.26 -13.38 13.53
N ASP A 219 0.69 -13.85 12.73
CA ASP A 219 1.94 -14.40 13.23
C ASP A 219 2.89 -13.24 13.59
N ARG A 220 2.89 -12.84 14.87
CA ARG A 220 3.74 -11.77 15.39
C ARG A 220 5.22 -12.16 15.51
N SER A 221 5.59 -13.41 15.25
CA SER A 221 6.99 -13.86 15.33
C SER A 221 7.84 -13.39 14.15
N PHE A 222 7.21 -13.01 13.04
CA PHE A 222 7.87 -12.61 11.82
C PHE A 222 7.13 -11.43 11.16
N MET A 223 7.81 -10.29 11.05
CA MET A 223 7.32 -9.10 10.34
C MET A 223 8.09 -8.95 9.01
N PRO A 224 7.58 -9.50 7.89
CA PRO A 224 8.28 -9.46 6.61
C PRO A 224 8.60 -8.05 6.11
N ILE A 225 7.67 -7.10 6.27
CA ILE A 225 7.80 -5.72 5.77
C ILE A 225 7.39 -4.76 6.88
N SER A 226 8.16 -3.69 7.04
CA SER A 226 7.73 -2.48 7.75
C SER A 226 7.82 -1.28 6.80
N VAL A 227 6.93 -0.31 6.96
CA VAL A 227 7.00 0.97 6.24
C VAL A 227 6.74 2.12 7.19
N ASP A 228 7.66 3.09 7.22
CA ASP A 228 7.51 4.32 7.99
C ASP A 228 7.41 5.52 7.03
N VAL A 229 6.46 6.42 7.28
CA VAL A 229 6.21 7.60 6.46
C VAL A 229 6.47 8.86 7.28
N ALA A 230 7.29 9.75 6.74
CA ALA A 230 7.69 11.00 7.37
C ALA A 230 7.60 12.18 6.38
N ASN A 231 7.73 13.40 6.90
CA ASN A 231 7.76 14.64 6.11
C ASN A 231 6.57 14.79 5.14
N LEU A 232 5.40 14.31 5.57
CA LEU A 232 4.23 14.24 4.71
C LEU A 232 3.65 15.63 4.43
N THR A 233 3.40 15.91 3.16
CA THR A 233 2.71 17.11 2.70
C THR A 233 1.66 16.75 1.65
N MET A 234 0.62 17.58 1.58
CA MET A 234 -0.44 17.46 0.58
C MET A 234 -0.59 18.78 -0.16
N ARG A 235 -0.70 18.72 -1.48
CA ARG A 235 -0.94 19.89 -2.32
C ARG A 235 -2.34 19.81 -2.89
#